data_AF-A0ABD5ZKR8-F1
#
_entry.id   AF-A0ABD5ZKR8-F1
#
_cell.length_a   1.000
_cell.length_b   1.000
_cell.length_c   1.000
_cell.angle_alpha   90.00
_cell.angle_beta   90.00
_cell.angle_gamma   90.00
#
_symmetry.space_group_name_H-M   'P 1'
#
loop_
_entity.id
_entity.type
_entity.pdbx_description
1 polymer ?
#
loop_
_entity_poly.entity_id
_entity_poly.type
_entity_poly.pdbx_seq_one_letter_code
_entity_poly.pdbx_strand_id
1 'polypeptide(L)'
;MTSDDTSRRRFIAAAAALGATGLAGCSSGDGTPTEGMSGMNGSDGTDATATPTEEGMASMAAPDVPVLNYALTLEHLENAFYREGLAEFSDDEIAGAETLSRFGDRVRREVPEYLRTVGAHEQAHVDAIAATVEDLGGTPIEEGEYEFGYETPSEFLAVARALENTGVAAYAGAAPKVVNNDVLAAAAGIHSVEARHAAFLNLVNDASPYPNAVDEAQSVSEVLEVAGEFVTSEVDPSAYETGEDRPEQARKADNDTSDVDVLNYALTLEHLENAFYRDGLAGFTDEEVANADVLASLDASVREAVPDHLRTVGAHERAHVDAITATVQDLGGTPVEEATYDFGYETPSEFLGVARALENTGVAAYKGAAPTVSADAVFSAAIGIHSVEARHAAFLNELNEGSPFPDGVDEPMSMSEVREVAAGFIVEE
;
A
#
# COMPACT_ATOMS: atom_id res chain seq x y z
N MET A 1 -10.62 -24.12 -29.58
CA MET A 1 -9.50 -23.15 -29.52
C MET A 1 -9.92 -21.89 -30.26
N THR A 2 -10.76 -21.07 -29.63
CA THR A 2 -11.14 -19.70 -30.05
C THR A 2 -11.83 -18.92 -28.90
N SER A 3 -11.87 -19.46 -27.68
CA SER A 3 -12.64 -18.84 -26.57
C SER A 3 -11.80 -17.94 -25.64
N ASP A 4 -10.48 -18.12 -25.54
CA ASP A 4 -9.65 -17.34 -24.59
C ASP A 4 -9.32 -15.92 -25.08
N ASP A 5 -9.04 -15.77 -26.37
CA ASP A 5 -8.63 -14.49 -26.97
C ASP A 5 -9.74 -13.41 -26.87
N THR A 6 -11.01 -13.84 -26.77
CA THR A 6 -12.15 -12.93 -26.57
C THR A 6 -12.33 -12.50 -25.11
N SER A 7 -11.87 -13.30 -24.13
CA SER A 7 -11.93 -12.94 -22.70
C SER A 7 -10.85 -11.92 -22.36
N ARG A 8 -9.61 -12.15 -22.82
CA ARG A 8 -8.45 -11.25 -22.59
C ARG A 8 -8.66 -9.85 -23.20
N ARG A 9 -9.19 -9.78 -24.43
CA ARG A 9 -9.55 -8.49 -25.06
C ARG A 9 -10.68 -7.76 -24.33
N ARG A 10 -11.56 -8.47 -23.61
CA ARG A 10 -12.59 -7.85 -22.77
C ARG A 10 -12.02 -7.30 -21.47
N PHE A 11 -11.00 -7.93 -20.90
CA PHE A 11 -10.27 -7.40 -19.75
C PHE A 11 -9.53 -6.10 -20.10
N ILE A 12 -8.78 -6.07 -21.22
CA ILE A 12 -8.12 -4.85 -21.72
C ILE A 12 -9.17 -3.72 -21.94
N ALA A 13 -10.36 -4.06 -22.45
CA ALA A 13 -11.45 -3.10 -22.61
C ALA A 13 -12.14 -2.71 -21.28
N ALA A 14 -12.06 -3.55 -20.24
CA ALA A 14 -12.66 -3.31 -18.92
C ALA A 14 -11.72 -2.53 -17.98
N ALA A 15 -10.40 -2.71 -18.10
CA ALA A 15 -9.38 -1.93 -17.38
C ALA A 15 -9.49 -0.41 -17.67
N ALA A 16 -10.02 -0.05 -18.85
CA ALA A 16 -10.36 1.33 -19.24
C ALA A 16 -11.65 1.88 -18.60
N ALA A 17 -12.43 1.08 -17.87
CA ALA A 17 -13.79 1.43 -17.43
C ALA A 17 -14.04 1.33 -15.90
N LEU A 18 -13.06 0.90 -15.10
CA LEU A 18 -13.22 0.79 -13.65
C LEU A 18 -12.86 2.11 -12.96
N GLY A 19 -13.84 3.01 -12.92
CA GLY A 19 -13.84 4.21 -12.10
C GLY A 19 -15.25 4.45 -11.54
N ALA A 20 -15.31 4.63 -10.21
CA ALA A 20 -16.47 4.97 -9.38
C ALA A 20 -17.35 3.80 -8.87
N THR A 21 -17.07 3.40 -7.63
CA THR A 21 -18.12 3.00 -6.69
C THR A 21 -17.80 3.58 -5.31
N GLY A 22 -18.66 4.48 -4.84
CA GLY A 22 -18.56 5.08 -3.52
C GLY A 22 -19.05 4.14 -2.42
N LEU A 23 -18.28 4.06 -1.34
CA LEU A 23 -18.61 3.33 -0.12
C LEU A 23 -19.78 4.01 0.63
N ALA A 24 -20.83 3.24 0.89
CA ALA A 24 -21.87 3.58 1.85
C ALA A 24 -21.75 2.62 3.04
N GLY A 25 -21.29 3.16 4.17
CA GLY A 25 -21.19 2.42 5.43
C GLY A 25 -22.55 2.02 6.00
N CYS A 26 -22.58 0.90 6.72
CA CYS A 26 -23.61 0.58 7.69
C CYS A 26 -23.00 -0.18 8.86
N SER A 27 -23.17 0.41 10.04
CA SER A 27 -22.72 -0.05 11.36
C SER A 27 -23.92 -0.58 12.17
N SER A 28 -23.59 -1.43 13.16
CA SER A 28 -24.35 -1.78 14.40
C SER A 28 -25.53 -2.76 14.26
N GLY A 29 -25.79 -3.70 15.19
CA GLY A 29 -25.23 -3.98 16.53
C GLY A 29 -26.09 -5.02 17.30
N ASP A 30 -25.69 -5.26 18.56
CA ASP A 30 -26.39 -5.90 19.71
C ASP A 30 -26.28 -7.44 19.94
N GLY A 31 -25.39 -7.88 20.86
CA GLY A 31 -25.56 -7.75 22.32
C GLY A 31 -26.32 -8.83 23.14
N THR A 32 -25.56 -9.74 23.79
CA THR A 32 -25.64 -10.19 25.23
C THR A 32 -26.78 -11.14 25.75
N PRO A 33 -26.70 -11.75 26.99
CA PRO A 33 -25.77 -12.80 27.48
C PRO A 33 -26.44 -13.86 28.44
N THR A 34 -25.64 -14.61 29.24
CA THR A 34 -25.92 -15.37 30.53
C THR A 34 -26.53 -16.80 30.47
N GLU A 35 -26.32 -17.77 31.37
CA GLU A 35 -25.48 -18.04 32.58
C GLU A 35 -25.65 -19.53 33.02
N GLY A 36 -24.67 -20.08 33.75
CA GLY A 36 -24.84 -21.05 34.87
C GLY A 36 -24.89 -22.56 34.55
N MET A 37 -24.47 -23.53 35.39
CA MET A 37 -23.89 -23.52 36.75
C MET A 37 -23.49 -24.98 37.14
N SER A 38 -22.34 -25.15 37.80
CA SER A 38 -22.00 -26.08 38.91
C SER A 38 -22.28 -27.61 38.86
N GLY A 39 -21.25 -28.42 39.20
CA GLY A 39 -21.43 -29.50 40.19
C GLY A 39 -20.51 -30.75 40.15
N MET A 40 -19.58 -30.81 41.12
CA MET A 40 -19.24 -31.96 42.01
C MET A 40 -18.35 -33.15 41.54
N ASN A 41 -17.11 -33.10 42.03
CA ASN A 41 -16.43 -34.03 42.96
C ASN A 41 -16.63 -35.55 42.85
N GLY A 42 -15.53 -36.28 42.56
CA GLY A 42 -15.40 -37.72 42.75
C GLY A 42 -13.92 -38.12 42.86
N SER A 43 -13.56 -38.73 43.98
CA SER A 43 -12.21 -39.14 44.40
C SER A 43 -11.88 -40.57 43.98
N ASP A 44 -10.57 -40.82 43.91
CA ASP A 44 -9.83 -42.08 44.15
C ASP A 44 -9.49 -42.99 42.95
N GLY A 45 -8.19 -43.27 42.80
CA GLY A 45 -7.65 -44.24 41.84
C GLY A 45 -6.19 -44.01 41.48
N THR A 46 -5.28 -44.54 42.31
CA THR A 46 -3.86 -44.70 41.99
C THR A 46 -3.68 -45.70 40.84
N ASP A 47 -3.11 -45.26 39.72
CA ASP A 47 -2.40 -46.16 38.79
C ASP A 47 -1.19 -45.43 38.18
N ALA A 48 -0.05 -46.12 38.20
CA ALA A 48 1.20 -45.61 37.66
C ALA A 48 1.18 -45.79 36.14
N THR A 49 0.99 -44.70 35.41
CA THR A 49 1.17 -44.67 33.95
C THR A 49 1.90 -43.41 33.53
N ALA A 50 2.81 -43.60 32.58
CA ALA A 50 3.72 -42.69 31.91
C ALA A 50 3.49 -41.19 32.14
N THR A 51 4.55 -40.49 32.53
CA THR A 51 4.74 -39.07 32.19
C THR A 51 4.30 -38.87 30.74
N PRO A 52 3.32 -37.99 30.46
CA PRO A 52 3.12 -37.53 29.10
C PRO A 52 4.43 -36.89 28.71
N THR A 53 5.14 -37.51 27.78
CA THR A 53 6.00 -36.74 26.90
C THR A 53 5.12 -35.60 26.40
N GLU A 54 5.51 -34.36 26.71
CA GLU A 54 5.19 -33.24 25.85
C GLU A 54 5.68 -33.66 24.46
N GLU A 55 4.81 -34.33 23.70
CA GLU A 55 4.80 -34.19 22.26
C GLU A 55 4.58 -32.69 22.08
N GLY A 56 5.70 -31.97 22.01
CA GLY A 56 5.70 -30.56 21.74
C GLY A 56 4.79 -30.37 20.55
N MET A 57 3.80 -29.51 20.72
CA MET A 57 3.08 -28.90 19.62
C MET A 57 4.15 -28.55 18.60
N ALA A 58 4.19 -29.27 17.48
CA ALA A 58 5.07 -28.92 16.40
C ALA A 58 4.58 -27.56 15.93
N SER A 59 5.16 -26.50 16.50
CA SER A 59 5.13 -25.17 15.96
C SER A 59 5.31 -25.34 14.47
N MET A 60 4.34 -24.89 13.66
CA MET A 60 4.56 -24.73 12.23
C MET A 60 5.92 -24.04 12.10
N ALA A 61 6.87 -24.73 11.46
CA ALA A 61 8.27 -24.28 11.48
C ALA A 61 8.42 -22.90 10.83
N ALA A 62 7.44 -22.48 10.03
CA ALA A 62 7.34 -21.15 9.46
C ALA A 62 5.88 -20.79 9.10
N PRO A 63 5.11 -20.14 10.00
CA PRO A 63 3.71 -19.82 9.72
C PRO A 63 3.53 -18.80 8.58
N ASP A 64 4.54 -17.99 8.28
CA ASP A 64 4.47 -16.95 7.25
C ASP A 64 4.86 -17.41 5.84
N VAL A 65 5.48 -18.58 5.69
CA VAL A 65 5.92 -19.08 4.38
C VAL A 65 4.78 -19.17 3.35
N PRO A 66 3.56 -19.64 3.67
CA PRO A 66 2.47 -19.64 2.70
C PRO A 66 2.05 -18.24 2.23
N VAL A 67 2.11 -17.24 3.12
CA VAL A 67 1.78 -15.84 2.79
C VAL A 67 2.89 -15.21 1.95
N LEU A 68 4.14 -15.52 2.26
CA LEU A 68 5.29 -15.06 1.48
C LEU A 68 5.34 -15.71 0.09
N ASN A 69 5.04 -17.00 -0.03
CA ASN A 69 4.95 -17.64 -1.35
C ASN A 69 3.77 -17.13 -2.18
N TYR A 70 2.68 -16.71 -1.53
CA TYR A 70 1.61 -15.98 -2.20
C TYR A 70 2.12 -14.65 -2.76
N ALA A 71 2.78 -13.82 -1.96
CA ALA A 71 3.38 -12.57 -2.43
C ALA A 71 4.40 -12.83 -3.56
N LEU A 72 5.35 -13.74 -3.36
CA LEU A 72 6.37 -14.13 -4.34
C LEU A 72 5.79 -14.58 -5.69
N THR A 73 4.59 -15.18 -5.71
CA THR A 73 3.92 -15.53 -6.96
C THR A 73 3.56 -14.28 -7.78
N LEU A 74 3.10 -13.22 -7.11
CA LEU A 74 2.74 -11.95 -7.75
C LEU A 74 3.99 -11.20 -8.19
N GLU A 75 5.01 -11.16 -7.34
CA GLU A 75 6.32 -10.57 -7.67
C GLU A 75 6.97 -11.21 -8.90
N HIS A 76 6.90 -12.53 -9.03
CA HIS A 76 7.37 -13.23 -10.23
C HIS A 76 6.57 -12.84 -11.47
N LEU A 77 5.25 -12.67 -11.34
CA LEU A 77 4.37 -12.24 -12.42
C LEU A 77 4.71 -10.82 -12.88
N GLU A 78 4.86 -9.87 -11.96
CA GLU A 78 5.19 -8.47 -12.23
C GLU A 78 6.63 -8.33 -12.76
N ASN A 79 7.60 -9.02 -12.16
CA ASN A 79 8.97 -9.06 -12.67
C ASN A 79 9.03 -9.59 -14.11
N ALA A 80 8.36 -10.70 -14.40
CA ALA A 80 8.30 -11.26 -15.75
C ALA A 80 7.61 -10.30 -16.72
N PHE A 81 6.52 -9.66 -16.30
CA PHE A 81 5.79 -8.67 -17.10
C PHE A 81 6.67 -7.51 -17.56
N TYR A 82 7.38 -6.86 -16.63
CA TYR A 82 8.26 -5.74 -17.01
C TYR A 82 9.44 -6.21 -17.85
N ARG A 83 10.06 -7.33 -17.48
CA ARG A 83 11.20 -7.91 -18.21
C ARG A 83 10.83 -8.24 -19.66
N GLU A 84 9.64 -8.79 -19.90
CA GLU A 84 9.15 -9.12 -21.24
C GLU A 84 8.71 -7.87 -22.02
N GLY A 85 7.93 -6.98 -21.40
CA GLY A 85 7.43 -5.77 -22.06
C GLY A 85 8.54 -4.81 -22.49
N LEU A 86 9.56 -4.63 -21.64
CA LEU A 86 10.74 -3.82 -21.94
C LEU A 86 11.69 -4.48 -22.96
N ALA A 87 11.58 -5.79 -23.17
CA ALA A 87 12.29 -6.49 -24.24
C ALA A 87 11.54 -6.42 -25.59
N GLU A 88 10.21 -6.36 -25.55
CA GLU A 88 9.34 -6.29 -26.72
C GLU A 88 9.30 -4.89 -27.34
N PHE A 89 9.17 -3.84 -26.53
CA PHE A 89 9.04 -2.46 -27.02
C PHE A 89 10.30 -1.63 -26.76
N SER A 90 10.72 -0.86 -27.77
CA SER A 90 11.80 0.11 -27.61
C SER A 90 11.35 1.35 -26.82
N ASP A 91 12.32 2.08 -26.24
CA ASP A 91 12.06 3.35 -25.54
C ASP A 91 11.27 4.35 -26.41
N ASP A 92 11.56 4.42 -27.72
CA ASP A 92 10.85 5.28 -28.67
C ASP A 92 9.40 4.84 -28.91
N GLU A 93 9.12 3.53 -28.89
CA GLU A 93 7.76 2.99 -29.00
C GLU A 93 6.95 3.25 -27.73
N ILE A 94 7.54 3.04 -26.55
CA ILE A 94 6.92 3.34 -25.25
C ILE A 94 6.64 4.84 -25.14
N ALA A 95 7.64 5.70 -25.36
CA ALA A 95 7.45 7.15 -25.37
C ALA A 95 6.44 7.58 -26.45
N GLY A 96 6.30 6.78 -27.52
CA GLY A 96 5.35 6.93 -28.61
C GLY A 96 3.90 6.51 -28.33
N ALA A 97 3.63 5.88 -27.18
CA ALA A 97 2.32 5.33 -26.85
C ALA A 97 1.19 6.36 -26.95
N GLU A 98 0.02 5.95 -27.47
CA GLU A 98 -1.14 6.82 -27.64
C GLU A 98 -1.65 7.37 -26.30
N THR A 99 -1.63 6.54 -25.26
CA THR A 99 -2.02 6.94 -23.89
C THR A 99 -1.18 8.11 -23.36
N LEU A 100 0.08 8.21 -23.81
CA LEU A 100 0.99 9.28 -23.39
C LEU A 100 0.86 10.56 -24.21
N SER A 101 -0.01 10.60 -25.23
CA SER A 101 -0.08 11.71 -26.19
C SER A 101 -0.48 13.06 -25.58
N ARG A 102 -1.12 13.06 -24.40
CA ARG A 102 -1.48 14.27 -23.63
C ARG A 102 -0.30 14.91 -22.91
N PHE A 103 0.78 14.16 -22.71
CA PHE A 103 2.00 14.64 -22.07
C PHE A 103 2.96 15.16 -23.12
N GLY A 104 3.78 16.15 -22.77
CA GLY A 104 4.82 16.61 -23.67
C GLY A 104 6.09 15.79 -23.55
N ASP A 105 7.09 16.30 -24.24
CA ASP A 105 8.30 15.61 -24.63
C ASP A 105 9.21 15.20 -23.46
N ARG A 106 9.08 15.86 -22.29
CA ARG A 106 9.82 15.52 -21.07
C ARG A 106 9.27 14.22 -20.49
N VAL A 107 8.03 14.25 -19.98
CA VAL A 107 7.38 13.13 -19.31
C VAL A 107 7.40 11.87 -20.18
N ARG A 108 7.07 12.00 -21.47
CA ARG A 108 7.06 10.86 -22.41
C ARG A 108 8.41 10.14 -22.50
N ARG A 109 9.52 10.88 -22.41
CA ARG A 109 10.88 10.31 -22.48
C ARG A 109 11.38 9.76 -21.15
N GLU A 110 10.77 10.15 -20.04
CA GLU A 110 11.08 9.62 -18.71
C GLU A 110 10.37 8.28 -18.46
N VAL A 111 9.18 8.05 -19.05
CA VAL A 111 8.40 6.82 -18.86
C VAL A 111 9.22 5.52 -19.06
N PRO A 112 9.99 5.32 -20.15
CA PRO A 112 10.77 4.08 -20.31
C PRO A 112 11.80 3.85 -19.18
N GLU A 113 12.41 4.92 -18.65
CA GLU A 113 13.35 4.82 -17.52
C GLU A 113 12.62 4.45 -16.23
N TYR A 114 11.46 5.06 -15.99
CA TYR A 114 10.63 4.73 -14.84
C TYR A 114 10.15 3.28 -14.89
N LEU A 115 9.72 2.76 -16.03
CA LEU A 115 9.34 1.34 -16.18
C LEU A 115 10.54 0.40 -15.94
N ARG A 116 11.76 0.77 -16.37
CA ARG A 116 12.98 0.02 -16.06
C ARG A 116 13.31 0.03 -14.57
N THR A 117 13.01 1.14 -13.89
CA THR A 117 13.16 1.25 -12.44
C THR A 117 12.13 0.38 -11.72
N VAL A 118 10.86 0.37 -12.15
CA VAL A 118 9.83 -0.55 -11.63
C VAL A 118 10.28 -2.00 -11.79
N GLY A 119 10.63 -2.43 -13.00
CA GLY A 119 11.13 -3.80 -13.22
C GLY A 119 12.37 -4.18 -12.39
N ALA A 120 13.20 -3.21 -12.01
CA ALA A 120 14.33 -3.43 -11.09
C ALA A 120 13.88 -3.55 -9.62
N HIS A 121 12.82 -2.84 -9.22
CA HIS A 121 12.19 -2.99 -7.90
C HIS A 121 11.54 -4.36 -7.78
N GLU A 122 10.73 -4.79 -8.77
CA GLU A 122 10.13 -6.13 -8.79
C GLU A 122 11.17 -7.25 -8.64
N GLN A 123 12.33 -7.12 -9.31
CA GLN A 123 13.41 -8.09 -9.13
C GLN A 123 13.94 -8.10 -7.69
N ALA A 124 14.11 -6.92 -7.10
CA ALA A 124 14.61 -6.80 -5.73
C ALA A 124 13.61 -7.36 -4.72
N HIS A 125 12.30 -7.22 -4.97
CA HIS A 125 11.24 -7.82 -4.16
C HIS A 125 11.25 -9.34 -4.25
N VAL A 126 11.31 -9.91 -5.46
CA VAL A 126 11.49 -11.36 -5.70
C VAL A 126 12.67 -11.88 -4.87
N ASP A 127 13.84 -11.24 -5.00
CA ASP A 127 15.06 -11.65 -4.31
C ASP A 127 14.90 -11.58 -2.78
N ALA A 128 14.29 -10.51 -2.26
CA ALA A 128 14.10 -10.31 -0.84
C ALA A 128 13.10 -11.30 -0.21
N ILE A 129 11.99 -11.57 -0.90
CA ILE A 129 10.95 -12.49 -0.41
C ILE A 129 11.45 -13.93 -0.50
N ALA A 130 12.10 -14.32 -1.59
CA ALA A 130 12.70 -15.65 -1.71
C ALA A 130 13.73 -15.90 -0.60
N ALA A 131 14.62 -14.95 -0.34
CA ALA A 131 15.58 -15.04 0.76
C ALA A 131 14.89 -15.18 2.13
N THR A 132 13.83 -14.41 2.36
CA THR A 132 13.05 -14.49 3.61
C THR A 132 12.38 -15.86 3.78
N VAL A 133 11.84 -16.44 2.71
CA VAL A 133 11.27 -17.79 2.74
C VAL A 133 12.33 -18.83 3.10
N GLU A 134 13.53 -18.74 2.51
CA GLU A 134 14.64 -19.65 2.83
C GLU A 134 15.12 -19.49 4.29
N ASP A 135 15.23 -18.25 4.79
CA ASP A 135 15.64 -17.95 6.16
C ASP A 135 14.66 -18.49 7.20
N LEU A 136 13.37 -18.51 6.87
CA LEU A 136 12.33 -19.15 7.68
C LEU A 136 12.34 -20.69 7.55
N GLY A 137 13.19 -21.26 6.69
CA GLY A 137 13.28 -22.71 6.45
C GLY A 137 12.18 -23.26 5.53
N GLY A 138 11.52 -22.37 4.77
CA GLY A 138 10.58 -22.72 3.71
C GLY A 138 11.28 -22.98 2.37
N THR A 139 10.49 -23.35 1.37
CA THR A 139 10.92 -23.43 -0.03
C THR A 139 10.26 -22.30 -0.80
N PRO A 140 11.04 -21.38 -1.40
CA PRO A 140 10.48 -20.35 -2.28
C PRO A 140 9.74 -20.97 -3.46
N ILE A 141 8.61 -20.37 -3.84
CA ILE A 141 7.94 -20.74 -5.08
C ILE A 141 8.76 -20.25 -6.29
N GLU A 142 8.84 -21.10 -7.31
CA GLU A 142 9.56 -20.79 -8.55
C GLU A 142 8.70 -19.90 -9.47
N GLU A 143 9.37 -19.20 -10.39
CA GLU A 143 8.71 -18.40 -11.43
C GLU A 143 7.82 -19.30 -12.32
N GLY A 144 6.63 -18.80 -12.68
CA GLY A 144 5.70 -19.47 -13.59
C GLY A 144 5.96 -19.21 -15.08
N GLU A 145 5.04 -19.67 -15.93
CA GLU A 145 5.00 -19.30 -17.35
C GLU A 145 3.80 -18.36 -17.61
N TYR A 146 4.03 -17.24 -18.30
CA TYR A 146 3.04 -16.17 -18.43
C TYR A 146 2.70 -15.80 -19.89
N GLU A 147 1.48 -15.32 -20.12
CA GLU A 147 1.03 -14.71 -21.37
C GLU A 147 0.21 -13.43 -21.08
N PHE A 148 0.80 -12.25 -21.30
CA PHE A 148 0.19 -10.97 -20.94
C PHE A 148 -0.78 -10.38 -21.98
N GLY A 149 -0.65 -10.77 -23.25
CA GLY A 149 -1.62 -10.45 -24.30
C GLY A 149 -1.70 -8.99 -24.77
N TYR A 150 -0.74 -8.13 -24.42
CA TYR A 150 -0.60 -6.80 -25.03
C TYR A 150 0.00 -6.89 -26.44
N GLU A 151 -0.47 -6.06 -27.37
CA GLU A 151 0.08 -5.94 -28.73
C GLU A 151 0.71 -4.56 -28.98
N THR A 152 0.46 -3.59 -28.10
CA THR A 152 0.90 -2.20 -28.24
C THR A 152 1.46 -1.64 -26.93
N PRO A 153 2.31 -0.59 -26.98
CA PRO A 153 2.79 0.08 -25.78
C PRO A 153 1.68 0.67 -24.89
N SER A 154 0.55 1.11 -25.48
CA SER A 154 -0.60 1.58 -24.70
C SER A 154 -1.27 0.43 -23.93
N GLU A 155 -1.37 -0.75 -24.53
CA GLU A 155 -1.91 -1.93 -23.85
C GLU A 155 -0.94 -2.43 -22.78
N PHE A 156 0.37 -2.39 -23.03
CA PHE A 156 1.39 -2.68 -22.02
C PHE A 156 1.22 -1.75 -20.79
N LEU A 157 1.15 -0.43 -20.99
CA LEU A 157 0.92 0.51 -19.88
C LEU A 157 -0.41 0.28 -19.15
N ALA A 158 -1.46 -0.17 -19.86
CA ALA A 158 -2.75 -0.48 -19.27
C ALA A 158 -2.71 -1.76 -18.42
N VAL A 159 -2.02 -2.80 -18.88
CA VAL A 159 -1.79 -4.03 -18.09
C VAL A 159 -0.91 -3.73 -16.89
N ALA A 160 0.14 -2.92 -17.07
CA ALA A 160 1.01 -2.48 -15.97
C ALA A 160 0.19 -1.82 -14.86
N ARG A 161 -0.66 -0.84 -15.23
CA ARG A 161 -1.59 -0.20 -14.28
C ARG A 161 -2.47 -1.23 -13.55
N ALA A 162 -2.97 -2.24 -14.23
CA ALA A 162 -3.84 -3.24 -13.63
C ALA A 162 -3.08 -4.13 -12.63
N LEU A 163 -1.86 -4.55 -12.98
CA LEU A 163 -1.00 -5.36 -12.11
C LEU A 163 -0.64 -4.59 -10.83
N GLU A 164 -0.04 -3.40 -10.93
CA GLU A 164 0.38 -2.64 -9.74
C GLU A 164 -0.78 -2.34 -8.77
N ASN A 165 -1.96 -1.97 -9.29
CA ASN A 165 -3.12 -1.74 -8.40
C ASN A 165 -3.62 -3.06 -7.77
N THR A 166 -3.44 -4.20 -8.45
CA THR A 166 -3.72 -5.53 -7.88
C THR A 166 -2.67 -5.89 -6.84
N GLY A 167 -1.38 -5.60 -7.08
CA GLY A 167 -0.28 -5.76 -6.12
C GLY A 167 -0.54 -5.01 -4.81
N VAL A 168 -0.89 -3.72 -4.89
CA VAL A 168 -1.30 -2.92 -3.72
C VAL A 168 -2.42 -3.60 -2.93
N ALA A 169 -3.50 -4.00 -3.59
CA ALA A 169 -4.64 -4.62 -2.94
C ALA A 169 -4.30 -6.01 -2.35
N ALA A 170 -3.40 -6.76 -3.00
CA ALA A 170 -2.94 -8.06 -2.56
C ALA A 170 -2.10 -7.98 -1.28
N TYR A 171 -1.13 -7.06 -1.25
CA TYR A 171 -0.33 -6.78 -0.06
C TYR A 171 -1.20 -6.30 1.11
N ALA A 172 -2.13 -5.37 0.87
CA ALA A 172 -3.07 -4.91 1.89
C ALA A 172 -3.93 -6.06 2.45
N GLY A 173 -4.37 -7.01 1.62
CA GLY A 173 -5.15 -8.18 2.03
C GLY A 173 -4.34 -9.31 2.68
N ALA A 174 -3.05 -9.39 2.38
CA ALA A 174 -2.13 -10.37 2.93
C ALA A 174 -1.50 -9.92 4.26
N ALA A 175 -1.23 -8.62 4.42
CA ALA A 175 -0.54 -8.07 5.58
C ALA A 175 -1.18 -8.46 6.93
N PRO A 176 -2.53 -8.46 7.10
CA PRO A 176 -3.15 -8.90 8.34
C PRO A 176 -2.91 -10.37 8.70
N LYS A 177 -2.47 -11.19 7.75
CA LYS A 177 -2.19 -12.61 7.96
C LYS A 177 -0.78 -12.84 8.50
N VAL A 178 0.15 -11.91 8.31
CA VAL A 178 1.56 -12.06 8.71
C VAL A 178 1.69 -12.15 10.23
N VAL A 179 2.42 -13.15 10.71
CA VAL A 179 2.62 -13.44 12.14
C VAL A 179 3.88 -12.76 12.68
N ASN A 180 4.99 -12.79 11.94
CA ASN A 180 6.26 -12.21 12.33
C ASN A 180 6.31 -10.70 12.00
N ASN A 181 6.59 -9.87 13.00
CA ASN A 181 6.68 -8.41 12.83
C ASN A 181 7.84 -7.95 11.95
N ASP A 182 8.96 -8.66 11.91
CA ASP A 182 10.07 -8.32 11.02
C ASP A 182 9.67 -8.54 9.56
N VAL A 183 8.94 -9.64 9.30
CA VAL A 183 8.36 -9.93 7.98
C VAL A 183 7.31 -8.88 7.61
N LEU A 184 6.45 -8.50 8.56
CA LEU A 184 5.42 -7.48 8.35
C LEU A 184 6.02 -6.11 8.05
N ALA A 185 7.08 -5.71 8.76
CA ALA A 185 7.77 -4.45 8.53
C ALA A 185 8.45 -4.41 7.15
N ALA A 186 9.04 -5.53 6.71
CA ALA A 186 9.56 -5.64 5.35
C ALA A 186 8.45 -5.55 4.29
N ALA A 187 7.38 -6.33 4.45
CA ALA A 187 6.23 -6.35 3.54
C ALA A 187 5.54 -4.99 3.42
N ALA A 188 5.43 -4.23 4.52
CA ALA A 188 4.89 -2.88 4.48
C ALA A 188 5.73 -1.94 3.61
N GLY A 189 7.06 -2.10 3.58
CA GLY A 189 7.93 -1.27 2.73
C GLY A 189 7.85 -1.61 1.25
N ILE A 190 7.52 -2.86 0.90
CA ILE A 190 7.21 -3.25 -0.48
C ILE A 190 5.85 -2.66 -0.87
N HIS A 191 4.84 -2.87 -0.03
CA HIS A 191 3.48 -2.36 -0.25
C HIS A 191 3.39 -0.85 -0.56
N SER A 192 4.21 -0.01 0.10
CA SER A 192 4.24 1.42 -0.24
C SER A 192 4.91 1.69 -1.59
N VAL A 193 5.92 0.90 -1.96
CA VAL A 193 6.56 0.99 -3.29
C VAL A 193 5.60 0.60 -4.40
N GLU A 194 4.85 -0.50 -4.24
CA GLU A 194 3.74 -0.89 -5.14
C GLU A 194 2.75 0.27 -5.34
N ALA A 195 2.41 0.94 -4.26
CA ALA A 195 1.48 2.06 -4.30
C ALA A 195 2.05 3.28 -5.05
N ARG A 196 3.36 3.52 -4.95
CA ARG A 196 4.04 4.57 -5.73
C ARG A 196 4.07 4.23 -7.22
N HIS A 197 4.34 2.97 -7.58
CA HIS A 197 4.27 2.50 -8.97
C HIS A 197 2.86 2.63 -9.52
N ALA A 198 1.85 2.19 -8.76
CA ALA A 198 0.45 2.30 -9.11
C ALA A 198 0.00 3.76 -9.31
N ALA A 199 0.51 4.71 -8.51
CA ALA A 199 0.22 6.13 -8.69
C ALA A 199 0.76 6.67 -10.03
N PHE A 200 2.02 6.34 -10.34
CA PHE A 200 2.64 6.71 -11.60
C PHE A 200 1.88 6.11 -12.79
N LEU A 201 1.57 4.81 -12.74
CA LEU A 201 0.87 4.13 -13.83
C LEU A 201 -0.58 4.59 -13.98
N ASN A 202 -1.25 4.94 -12.89
CA ASN A 202 -2.54 5.61 -12.95
C ASN A 202 -2.42 6.94 -13.71
N LEU A 203 -1.46 7.79 -13.35
CA LEU A 203 -1.25 9.10 -13.99
C LEU A 203 -1.03 8.97 -15.50
N VAL A 204 -0.10 8.12 -15.92
CA VAL A 204 0.28 7.98 -17.34
C VAL A 204 -0.77 7.25 -18.18
N ASN A 205 -1.75 6.62 -17.53
CA ASN A 205 -2.94 6.04 -18.16
C ASN A 205 -4.21 6.90 -18.00
N ASP A 206 -4.05 8.22 -17.79
CA ASP A 206 -5.16 9.17 -17.73
C ASP A 206 -6.16 8.93 -16.57
N ALA A 207 -5.70 8.29 -15.49
CA ALA A 207 -6.47 8.05 -14.27
C ALA A 207 -5.97 8.92 -13.10
N SER A 208 -6.77 9.03 -12.04
CA SER A 208 -6.31 9.66 -10.80
C SER A 208 -5.15 8.85 -10.20
N PRO A 209 -3.99 9.46 -9.87
CA PRO A 209 -2.87 8.76 -9.24
C PRO A 209 -3.28 8.07 -7.92
N TYR A 210 -4.17 8.71 -7.18
CA TYR A 210 -4.77 8.26 -5.92
C TYR A 210 -6.29 8.37 -6.06
N PRO A 211 -6.98 7.28 -6.47
CA PRO A 211 -8.42 7.34 -6.73
C PRO A 211 -9.28 7.33 -5.47
N ASN A 212 -8.73 6.86 -4.34
CA ASN A 212 -9.45 6.67 -3.08
C ASN A 212 -8.68 7.33 -1.92
N ALA A 213 -9.39 7.73 -0.88
CA ALA A 213 -8.81 8.15 0.40
C ALA A 213 -8.35 6.95 1.24
N VAL A 214 -8.87 5.75 1.00
CA VAL A 214 -8.39 4.52 1.62
C VAL A 214 -8.44 3.46 0.54
N ASP A 215 -7.31 2.82 0.24
CA ASP A 215 -7.33 1.73 -0.73
C ASP A 215 -7.95 0.47 -0.14
N GLU A 216 -8.67 -0.27 -1.00
CA GLU A 216 -9.36 -1.49 -0.62
C GLU A 216 -8.43 -2.71 -0.76
N ALA A 217 -8.39 -3.52 0.30
CA ALA A 217 -7.72 -4.81 0.27
C ALA A 217 -8.54 -5.84 -0.53
N GLN A 218 -7.86 -6.72 -1.26
CA GLN A 218 -8.49 -7.86 -1.93
C GLN A 218 -8.16 -9.19 -1.24
N SER A 219 -9.08 -10.14 -1.30
CA SER A 219 -8.81 -11.50 -0.85
C SER A 219 -7.84 -12.20 -1.79
N VAL A 220 -7.11 -13.19 -1.27
CA VAL A 220 -6.22 -14.07 -2.06
C VAL A 220 -6.97 -14.66 -3.26
N SER A 221 -8.23 -15.06 -3.10
CA SER A 221 -9.03 -15.59 -4.21
C SER A 221 -9.33 -14.57 -5.30
N GLU A 222 -9.65 -13.32 -4.93
CA GLU A 222 -9.93 -12.25 -5.90
C GLU A 222 -8.67 -11.88 -6.67
N VAL A 223 -7.53 -11.78 -5.97
CA VAL A 223 -6.24 -11.51 -6.60
C VAL A 223 -5.81 -12.64 -7.54
N LEU A 224 -5.93 -13.90 -7.11
CA LEU A 224 -5.57 -15.05 -7.94
C LEU A 224 -6.52 -15.22 -9.14
N GLU A 225 -7.77 -14.75 -9.05
CA GLU A 225 -8.68 -14.69 -10.20
C GLU A 225 -8.16 -13.72 -11.26
N VAL A 226 -7.67 -12.54 -10.86
CA VAL A 226 -7.07 -11.55 -11.77
C VAL A 226 -5.72 -12.03 -12.31
N ALA A 227 -4.79 -12.39 -11.42
CA ALA A 227 -3.45 -12.84 -11.79
C ALA A 227 -3.49 -14.11 -12.66
N GLY A 228 -4.42 -15.03 -12.36
CA GLY A 228 -4.59 -16.29 -13.08
C GLY A 228 -4.97 -16.14 -14.55
N GLU A 229 -5.43 -14.97 -15.01
CA GLU A 229 -5.68 -14.72 -16.44
C GLU A 229 -4.39 -14.71 -17.27
N PHE A 230 -3.25 -14.43 -16.64
CA PHE A 230 -1.93 -14.35 -17.27
C PHE A 230 -1.10 -15.62 -17.11
N VAL A 231 -1.41 -16.47 -16.12
CA VAL A 231 -0.62 -17.68 -15.85
C VAL A 231 -1.00 -18.82 -16.79
N THR A 232 0.00 -19.43 -17.43
CA THR A 232 -0.17 -20.57 -18.35
C THR A 232 0.40 -21.88 -17.81
N SER A 233 1.29 -21.82 -16.82
CA SER A 233 1.78 -22.98 -16.08
C SER A 233 0.78 -23.47 -15.02
N GLU A 234 0.94 -24.72 -14.56
CA GLU A 234 0.18 -25.21 -13.40
C GLU A 234 0.66 -24.51 -12.12
N VAL A 235 -0.26 -23.86 -11.40
CA VAL A 235 -0.02 -23.31 -10.06
C VAL A 235 -0.54 -24.31 -9.02
N ASP A 236 0.29 -24.67 -8.04
CA ASP A 236 -0.15 -25.49 -6.91
C ASP A 236 -0.77 -24.60 -5.82
N PRO A 237 -2.10 -24.56 -5.67
CA PRO A 237 -2.75 -23.68 -4.70
C PRO A 237 -2.43 -24.09 -3.24
N SER A 238 -1.93 -25.31 -3.01
CA SER A 238 -1.53 -25.76 -1.67
C SER A 238 -0.34 -24.98 -1.14
N ALA A 239 0.43 -24.31 -2.00
CA ALA A 239 1.53 -23.42 -1.61
C ALA A 239 1.07 -22.22 -0.75
N TYR A 240 -0.21 -21.85 -0.85
CA TYR A 240 -0.80 -20.70 -0.14
C TYR A 240 -1.63 -21.11 1.08
N GLU A 241 -1.81 -22.41 1.32
CA GLU A 241 -2.65 -22.90 2.40
C GLU A 241 -2.02 -22.62 3.77
N THR A 242 -2.74 -21.87 4.58
CA THR A 242 -2.40 -21.66 6.00
C THR A 242 -3.11 -22.72 6.85
N GLY A 243 -2.37 -23.49 7.64
CA GLY A 243 -2.94 -24.52 8.52
C GLY A 243 -3.87 -23.96 9.60
N GLU A 244 -4.80 -24.79 10.10
CA GLU A 244 -5.77 -24.41 11.16
C GLU A 244 -5.11 -24.08 12.50
N ASP A 245 -3.90 -24.60 12.76
CA ASP A 245 -3.09 -24.36 13.97
C ASP A 245 -2.14 -23.16 13.83
N ARG A 246 -2.46 -22.18 12.97
CA ARG A 246 -1.64 -20.96 12.77
C ARG A 246 -1.57 -20.15 14.08
N PRO A 247 -0.39 -19.71 14.53
CA PRO A 247 -0.27 -18.79 15.66
C PRO A 247 -1.01 -17.47 15.41
N GLU A 248 -1.53 -16.86 16.47
CA GLU A 248 -2.05 -15.50 16.40
C GLU A 248 -0.95 -14.50 16.02
N GLN A 249 -1.31 -13.44 15.31
CA GLN A 249 -0.39 -12.42 14.84
C GLN A 249 0.19 -11.64 16.02
N ALA A 250 1.52 -11.54 16.10
CA ALA A 250 2.20 -10.90 17.21
C ALA A 250 2.41 -9.39 17.00
N ARG A 251 1.41 -8.65 16.46
CA ARG A 251 1.54 -7.21 16.11
C ARG A 251 1.56 -6.24 17.30
N LYS A 252 1.73 -6.75 18.51
CA LYS A 252 1.83 -5.93 19.71
C LYS A 252 3.30 -5.67 20.01
N ALA A 253 3.66 -4.39 20.15
CA ALA A 253 4.96 -4.04 20.68
C ALA A 253 5.12 -4.57 22.12
N ASP A 254 6.31 -5.02 22.50
CA ASP A 254 6.66 -5.43 23.87
C ASP A 254 6.78 -4.20 24.80
N ASN A 255 5.73 -3.38 24.86
CA ASN A 255 5.61 -2.19 25.68
C ASN A 255 4.14 -1.88 26.04
N ASP A 256 3.90 -0.76 26.72
CA ASP A 256 2.57 -0.33 27.17
C ASP A 256 1.77 0.46 26.12
N THR A 257 2.22 0.51 24.86
CA THR A 257 1.53 1.23 23.78
C THR A 257 0.24 0.50 23.42
N SER A 258 -0.89 1.17 23.54
CA SER A 258 -2.19 0.68 23.12
C SER A 258 -2.51 1.11 21.69
N ASP A 259 -3.47 0.46 21.04
CA ASP A 259 -3.95 0.88 19.71
C ASP A 259 -4.49 2.32 19.72
N VAL A 260 -5.05 2.77 20.85
CA VAL A 260 -5.47 4.17 21.02
C VAL A 260 -4.27 5.12 21.03
N ASP A 261 -3.13 4.72 21.61
CA ASP A 261 -1.90 5.52 21.56
C ASP A 261 -1.33 5.59 20.15
N VAL A 262 -1.38 4.47 19.40
CA VAL A 262 -0.94 4.43 17.99
C VAL A 262 -1.85 5.28 17.10
N LEU A 263 -3.18 5.19 17.29
CA LEU A 263 -4.15 5.99 16.55
C LEU A 263 -4.03 7.48 16.86
N ASN A 264 -3.81 7.87 18.12
CA ASN A 264 -3.57 9.28 18.44
C ASN A 264 -2.22 9.79 17.91
N TYR A 265 -1.23 8.91 17.81
CA TYR A 265 0.01 9.23 17.11
C TYR A 265 -0.24 9.49 15.62
N ALA A 266 -0.96 8.60 14.92
CA ALA A 266 -1.32 8.80 13.51
C ALA A 266 -2.17 10.06 13.32
N LEU A 267 -3.21 10.25 14.16
CA LEU A 267 -4.08 11.43 14.13
C LEU A 267 -3.33 12.76 14.29
N THR A 268 -2.20 12.76 15.02
CA THR A 268 -1.35 13.96 15.14
C THR A 268 -0.77 14.37 13.78
N LEU A 269 -0.39 13.40 12.94
CA LEU A 269 0.13 13.62 11.59
C LEU A 269 -0.99 13.98 10.63
N GLU A 270 -2.11 13.25 10.68
CA GLU A 270 -3.27 13.58 9.84
C GLU A 270 -3.78 15.01 10.09
N HIS A 271 -3.76 15.48 11.34
CA HIS A 271 -4.08 16.87 11.64
C HIS A 271 -3.08 17.86 11.04
N LEU A 272 -1.78 17.54 11.08
CA LEU A 272 -0.72 18.35 10.49
C LEU A 272 -0.89 18.47 8.97
N GLU A 273 -1.10 17.35 8.27
CA GLU A 273 -1.25 17.27 6.82
C GLU A 273 -2.59 17.88 6.35
N ASN A 274 -3.70 17.56 7.02
CA ASN A 274 -4.98 18.19 6.73
C ASN A 274 -4.94 19.71 6.92
N ALA A 275 -4.32 20.21 8.00
CA ALA A 275 -4.15 21.65 8.20
C ALA A 275 -3.25 22.27 7.13
N PHE A 276 -2.14 21.58 6.78
CA PHE A 276 -1.21 22.01 5.74
C PHE A 276 -1.91 22.25 4.39
N TYR A 277 -2.67 21.26 3.89
CA TYR A 277 -3.38 21.42 2.61
C TYR A 277 -4.54 22.41 2.71
N ARG A 278 -5.32 22.39 3.80
CA ARG A 278 -6.42 23.32 4.02
C ARG A 278 -5.95 24.77 3.95
N ASP A 279 -4.85 25.08 4.65
CA ASP A 279 -4.37 26.45 4.81
C ASP A 279 -3.53 26.87 3.60
N GLY A 280 -2.70 25.98 3.04
CA GLY A 280 -1.89 26.25 1.84
C GLY A 280 -2.74 26.49 0.60
N LEU A 281 -3.78 25.69 0.37
CA LEU A 281 -4.70 25.88 -0.76
C LEU A 281 -5.62 27.10 -0.59
N ALA A 282 -5.77 27.62 0.63
CA ALA A 282 -6.43 28.90 0.87
C ALA A 282 -5.47 30.10 0.68
N GLY A 283 -4.16 29.88 0.85
CA GLY A 283 -3.12 30.91 0.76
C GLY A 283 -2.67 31.25 -0.67
N PHE A 284 -2.79 30.31 -1.60
CA PHE A 284 -2.41 30.50 -3.01
C PHE A 284 -3.59 30.30 -3.95
N THR A 285 -3.58 31.03 -5.07
CA THR A 285 -4.50 30.80 -6.19
C THR A 285 -4.04 29.62 -7.04
N ASP A 286 -4.96 29.00 -7.78
CA ASP A 286 -4.66 27.93 -8.74
C ASP A 286 -3.62 28.35 -9.77
N GLU A 287 -3.67 29.62 -10.20
CA GLU A 287 -2.71 30.17 -11.15
C GLU A 287 -1.31 30.28 -10.51
N GLU A 288 -1.20 30.66 -9.23
CA GLU A 288 0.08 30.69 -8.53
C GLU A 288 0.66 29.28 -8.35
N VAL A 289 -0.17 28.30 -7.97
CA VAL A 289 0.27 26.90 -7.82
C VAL A 289 0.69 26.31 -9.16
N ALA A 290 -0.13 26.44 -10.21
CA ALA A 290 0.18 25.91 -11.54
C ALA A 290 1.40 26.59 -12.20
N ASN A 291 1.79 27.77 -11.74
CA ASN A 291 2.97 28.48 -12.22
C ASN A 291 4.13 28.51 -11.19
N ALA A 292 4.11 27.61 -10.20
CA ALA A 292 5.24 27.42 -9.30
C ALA A 292 6.54 27.15 -10.09
N ASP A 293 7.64 27.78 -9.71
CA ASP A 293 8.93 27.66 -10.41
C ASP A 293 9.41 26.20 -10.50
N VAL A 294 9.15 25.39 -9.48
CA VAL A 294 9.52 23.96 -9.46
C VAL A 294 8.82 23.15 -10.56
N LEU A 295 7.65 23.61 -11.01
CA LEU A 295 6.88 22.96 -12.07
C LEU A 295 7.29 23.42 -13.47
N ALA A 296 8.20 24.39 -13.62
CA ALA A 296 8.47 25.05 -14.90
C ALA A 296 8.95 24.12 -16.02
N SER A 297 9.48 22.94 -15.67
CA SER A 297 9.90 21.90 -16.62
C SER A 297 8.74 21.05 -17.15
N LEU A 298 7.56 21.12 -16.54
CA LEU A 298 6.36 20.39 -16.92
C LEU A 298 5.50 21.16 -17.94
N ASP A 299 4.81 20.40 -18.79
CA ASP A 299 3.86 20.96 -19.75
C ASP A 299 2.66 21.62 -19.07
N ALA A 300 2.09 22.62 -19.75
CA ALA A 300 0.96 23.40 -19.22
C ALA A 300 -0.23 22.51 -18.80
N SER A 301 -0.55 21.47 -19.56
CA SER A 301 -1.64 20.54 -19.24
C SER A 301 -1.44 19.81 -17.91
N VAL A 302 -0.19 19.43 -17.59
CA VAL A 302 0.13 18.79 -16.31
C VAL A 302 0.06 19.82 -15.19
N ARG A 303 0.67 21.00 -15.39
CA ARG A 303 0.69 22.08 -14.41
C ARG A 303 -0.71 22.57 -14.02
N GLU A 304 -1.60 22.71 -15.01
CA GLU A 304 -2.98 23.15 -14.81
C GLU A 304 -3.82 22.14 -14.00
N ALA A 305 -3.44 20.86 -13.98
CA ALA A 305 -4.11 19.84 -13.18
C ALA A 305 -3.64 19.78 -11.72
N VAL A 306 -2.46 20.33 -11.40
CA VAL A 306 -1.86 20.24 -10.06
C VAL A 306 -2.78 20.77 -8.95
N PRO A 307 -3.45 21.93 -9.08
CA PRO A 307 -4.32 22.42 -8.01
C PRO A 307 -5.46 21.46 -7.64
N ASP A 308 -6.09 20.81 -8.63
CA ASP A 308 -7.17 19.84 -8.39
C ASP A 308 -6.65 18.54 -7.76
N HIS A 309 -5.46 18.12 -8.15
CA HIS A 309 -4.76 17.01 -7.53
C HIS A 309 -4.48 17.29 -6.04
N LEU A 310 -3.93 18.46 -5.70
CA LEU A 310 -3.68 18.83 -4.30
C LEU A 310 -4.97 18.98 -3.47
N ARG A 311 -6.08 19.42 -4.07
CA ARG A 311 -7.39 19.41 -3.40
C ARG A 311 -7.89 18.02 -3.07
N THR A 312 -7.60 17.06 -3.94
CA THR A 312 -7.93 15.65 -3.71
C THR A 312 -7.11 15.11 -2.55
N VAL A 313 -5.79 15.37 -2.51
CA VAL A 313 -4.92 15.03 -1.36
C VAL A 313 -5.48 15.64 -0.07
N GLY A 314 -5.70 16.96 -0.02
CA GLY A 314 -6.31 17.61 1.14
C GLY A 314 -7.76 17.17 1.46
N ALA A 315 -8.43 16.42 0.58
CA ALA A 315 -9.69 15.76 0.89
C ALA A 315 -9.51 14.36 1.48
N HIS A 316 -8.45 13.65 1.07
CA HIS A 316 -8.03 12.39 1.66
C HIS A 316 -7.56 12.61 3.11
N GLU A 317 -6.68 13.59 3.37
CA GLU A 317 -6.21 13.86 4.74
C GLU A 317 -7.34 14.19 5.71
N ARG A 318 -8.35 14.93 5.24
CA ARG A 318 -9.56 15.18 6.05
C ARG A 318 -10.32 13.89 6.33
N ALA A 319 -10.44 13.00 5.35
CA ALA A 319 -11.10 11.72 5.52
C ALA A 319 -10.33 10.80 6.48
N HIS A 320 -9.00 10.84 6.47
CA HIS A 320 -8.16 10.14 7.43
C HIS A 320 -8.38 10.68 8.86
N VAL A 321 -8.32 12.00 9.06
CA VAL A 321 -8.64 12.65 10.35
C VAL A 321 -10.00 12.18 10.86
N ASP A 322 -11.04 12.23 10.03
CA ASP A 322 -12.40 11.84 10.41
C ASP A 322 -12.46 10.34 10.79
N ALA A 323 -11.83 9.47 10.00
CA ALA A 323 -11.83 8.02 10.22
C ALA A 323 -11.06 7.61 11.50
N ILE A 324 -9.88 8.18 11.72
CA ILE A 324 -9.06 7.90 12.90
C ILE A 324 -9.72 8.47 14.16
N THR A 325 -10.28 9.69 14.09
CA THR A 325 -11.03 10.29 15.20
C THR A 325 -12.18 9.40 15.63
N ALA A 326 -12.99 8.92 14.68
CA ALA A 326 -14.10 8.00 14.95
C ALA A 326 -13.60 6.70 15.59
N THR A 327 -12.53 6.11 15.06
CA THR A 327 -11.95 4.87 15.56
C THR A 327 -11.43 5.01 16.99
N VAL A 328 -10.75 6.12 17.33
CA VAL A 328 -10.31 6.40 18.70
C VAL A 328 -11.50 6.47 19.66
N GLN A 329 -12.59 7.14 19.26
CA GLN A 329 -13.80 7.26 20.08
C GLN A 329 -14.49 5.90 20.27
N ASP A 330 -14.58 5.09 19.22
CA ASP A 330 -15.19 3.75 19.26
C ASP A 330 -14.42 2.79 20.19
N LEU A 331 -13.09 2.96 20.27
CA LEU A 331 -12.24 2.25 21.24
C LEU A 331 -12.30 2.84 22.66
N GLY A 332 -13.12 3.87 22.89
CA GLY A 332 -13.26 4.54 24.19
C GLY A 332 -12.11 5.48 24.55
N GLY A 333 -11.25 5.79 23.58
CA GLY A 333 -10.17 6.77 23.71
C GLY A 333 -10.65 8.22 23.59
N THR A 334 -9.75 9.15 23.87
CA THR A 334 -9.95 10.58 23.58
C THR A 334 -9.06 10.94 22.40
N PRO A 335 -9.63 11.39 21.26
CA PRO A 335 -8.84 11.88 20.12
C PRO A 335 -7.98 13.06 20.54
N VAL A 336 -6.74 13.09 20.05
CA VAL A 336 -5.88 14.28 20.14
C VAL A 336 -6.50 15.43 19.35
N GLU A 337 -6.37 16.66 19.85
CA GLU A 337 -6.87 17.85 19.17
C GLU A 337 -5.84 18.38 18.15
N GLU A 338 -6.34 19.00 17.07
CA GLU A 338 -5.51 19.71 16.09
C GLU A 338 -4.64 20.78 16.80
N ALA A 339 -3.35 20.83 16.49
CA ALA A 339 -2.44 21.85 17.01
C ALA A 339 -2.46 23.12 16.14
N THR A 340 -1.75 24.17 16.57
CA THR A 340 -1.44 25.32 15.71
C THR A 340 -0.11 25.09 15.02
N TYR A 341 -0.06 25.33 13.71
CA TYR A 341 1.10 25.03 12.88
C TYR A 341 1.71 26.28 12.22
N ASP A 342 3.03 26.26 12.03
CA ASP A 342 3.79 27.16 11.16
C ASP A 342 4.63 26.32 10.19
N PHE A 343 4.27 26.39 8.91
CA PHE A 343 4.89 25.61 7.84
C PHE A 343 6.04 26.34 7.14
N GLY A 344 6.25 27.64 7.43
CA GLY A 344 7.40 28.41 6.95
C GLY A 344 7.53 28.61 5.43
N TYR A 345 6.56 28.20 4.60
CA TYR A 345 6.59 28.46 3.15
C TYR A 345 6.10 29.88 2.82
N GLU A 346 6.73 30.54 1.85
CA GLU A 346 6.32 31.85 1.34
C GLU A 346 5.86 31.77 -0.12
N THR A 347 6.27 30.71 -0.84
CA THR A 347 6.03 30.53 -2.27
C THR A 347 5.33 29.20 -2.58
N PRO A 348 4.65 29.08 -3.74
CA PRO A 348 4.09 27.80 -4.18
C PRO A 348 5.13 26.68 -4.34
N SER A 349 6.37 27.00 -4.73
CA SER A 349 7.44 26.01 -4.84
C SER A 349 7.87 25.48 -3.46
N GLU A 350 7.96 26.35 -2.45
CA GLU A 350 8.24 25.93 -1.07
C GLU A 350 7.08 25.12 -0.50
N PHE A 351 5.84 25.51 -0.78
CA PHE A 351 4.65 24.72 -0.43
C PHE A 351 4.73 23.31 -1.01
N LEU A 352 4.99 23.15 -2.31
CA LEU A 352 5.15 21.82 -2.93
C LEU A 352 6.32 21.02 -2.35
N GLY A 353 7.39 21.69 -1.94
CA GLY A 353 8.53 21.07 -1.27
C GLY A 353 8.20 20.55 0.14
N VAL A 354 7.44 21.33 0.92
CA VAL A 354 6.94 20.90 2.24
C VAL A 354 5.93 19.76 2.08
N ALA A 355 5.02 19.85 1.10
CA ALA A 355 4.05 18.79 0.80
C ALA A 355 4.78 17.45 0.56
N ARG A 356 5.79 17.46 -0.32
CA ARG A 356 6.63 16.28 -0.56
C ARG A 356 7.26 15.73 0.71
N ALA A 357 7.75 16.58 1.60
CA ALA A 357 8.39 16.13 2.84
C ALA A 357 7.39 15.50 3.81
N LEU A 358 6.17 16.07 3.92
CA LEU A 358 5.10 15.55 4.76
C LEU A 358 4.65 14.18 4.28
N GLU A 359 4.23 14.01 3.03
CA GLU A 359 3.73 12.70 2.55
C GLU A 359 4.78 11.59 2.66
N ASN A 360 6.06 11.87 2.37
CA ASN A 360 7.11 10.86 2.56
C ASN A 360 7.34 10.53 4.05
N THR A 361 7.10 11.50 4.96
CA THR A 361 7.09 11.25 6.41
C THR A 361 5.86 10.41 6.79
N GLY A 362 4.69 10.67 6.20
CA GLY A 362 3.48 9.86 6.37
C GLY A 362 3.71 8.39 6.01
N VAL A 363 4.27 8.12 4.82
CA VAL A 363 4.67 6.76 4.40
C VAL A 363 5.56 6.08 5.45
N ALA A 364 6.65 6.73 5.84
CA ALA A 364 7.60 6.17 6.80
C ALA A 364 6.98 5.98 8.21
N ALA A 365 6.06 6.87 8.61
CA ALA A 365 5.36 6.83 9.88
C ALA A 365 4.37 5.65 9.97
N TYR A 366 3.54 5.46 8.95
CA TYR A 366 2.61 4.34 8.88
C TYR A 366 3.34 3.00 8.83
N LYS A 367 4.40 2.90 8.00
CA LYS A 367 5.26 1.72 7.96
C LYS A 367 5.87 1.42 9.33
N GLY A 368 6.45 2.41 9.99
CA GLY A 368 7.10 2.25 11.30
C GLY A 368 6.14 1.90 12.43
N ALA A 369 4.87 2.31 12.33
CA ALA A 369 3.82 1.99 13.30
C ALA A 369 3.13 0.65 13.05
N ALA A 370 3.18 0.09 11.83
CA ALA A 370 2.53 -1.16 11.46
C ALA A 370 2.74 -2.33 12.45
N PRO A 371 3.97 -2.63 12.95
CA PRO A 371 4.19 -3.72 13.91
C PRO A 371 3.78 -3.41 15.36
N THR A 372 3.04 -2.31 15.58
CA THR A 372 2.57 -1.88 16.91
C THR A 372 1.05 -1.89 17.07
N VAL A 373 0.31 -2.20 15.99
CA VAL A 373 -1.16 -2.21 15.98
C VAL A 373 -1.68 -3.62 16.24
N SER A 374 -2.32 -3.81 17.39
CA SER A 374 -2.80 -5.11 17.84
C SER A 374 -4.15 -5.49 17.20
N ALA A 375 -5.09 -4.54 17.10
CA ALA A 375 -6.42 -4.81 16.56
C ALA A 375 -6.43 -4.95 15.02
N ASP A 376 -6.93 -6.09 14.53
CA ASP A 376 -7.04 -6.39 13.10
C ASP A 376 -7.77 -5.32 12.30
N ALA A 377 -8.92 -4.84 12.81
CA ALA A 377 -9.71 -3.84 12.12
C ALA A 377 -8.97 -2.49 12.01
N VAL A 378 -8.21 -2.12 13.04
CA VAL A 378 -7.40 -0.90 13.03
C VAL A 378 -6.25 -1.05 12.03
N PHE A 379 -5.57 -2.19 12.06
CA PHE A 379 -4.48 -2.47 11.14
C PHE A 379 -4.94 -2.49 9.68
N SER A 380 -6.07 -3.14 9.39
CA SER A 380 -6.62 -3.21 8.03
C SER A 380 -7.02 -1.84 7.48
N ALA A 381 -7.49 -0.92 8.32
CA ALA A 381 -7.72 0.46 7.90
C ALA A 381 -6.39 1.21 7.68
N ALA A 382 -5.44 1.08 8.60
CA ALA A 382 -4.15 1.77 8.54
C ALA A 382 -3.31 1.35 7.31
N ILE A 383 -3.34 0.08 6.92
CA ILE A 383 -2.61 -0.37 5.72
C ILE A 383 -3.21 0.22 4.44
N GLY A 384 -4.52 0.45 4.37
CA GLY A 384 -5.16 1.10 3.23
C GLY A 384 -4.88 2.62 3.16
N ILE A 385 -4.67 3.28 4.29
CA ILE A 385 -4.18 4.67 4.34
C ILE A 385 -2.72 4.71 3.90
N HIS A 386 -1.89 3.78 4.39
CA HIS A 386 -0.46 3.71 4.07
C HIS A 386 -0.15 3.69 2.56
N SER A 387 -0.93 2.97 1.74
CA SER A 387 -0.76 3.02 0.28
C SER A 387 -1.17 4.36 -0.30
N VAL A 388 -2.19 5.01 0.24
CA VAL A 388 -2.65 6.33 -0.21
C VAL A 388 -1.57 7.40 0.05
N GLU A 389 -0.95 7.39 1.24
CA GLU A 389 0.23 8.22 1.55
C GLU A 389 1.34 8.03 0.51
N ALA A 390 1.61 6.77 0.14
CA ALA A 390 2.64 6.44 -0.82
C ALA A 390 2.29 6.92 -2.24
N ARG A 391 1.01 6.88 -2.62
CA ARG A 391 0.53 7.44 -3.89
C ARG A 391 0.65 8.96 -3.93
N HIS A 392 0.33 9.65 -2.84
CA HIS A 392 0.53 11.09 -2.71
C HIS A 392 2.02 11.45 -2.81
N ALA A 393 2.86 10.73 -2.06
CA ALA A 393 4.30 10.91 -2.06
C ALA A 393 4.91 10.70 -3.44
N ALA A 394 4.45 9.71 -4.22
CA ALA A 394 4.89 9.50 -5.60
C ALA A 394 4.59 10.69 -6.50
N PHE A 395 3.36 11.20 -6.43
CA PHE A 395 2.96 12.37 -7.22
C PHE A 395 3.78 13.62 -6.84
N LEU A 396 3.95 13.88 -5.54
CA LEU A 396 4.71 15.05 -5.09
C LEU A 396 6.21 14.93 -5.32
N ASN A 397 6.76 13.71 -5.30
CA ASN A 397 8.14 13.48 -5.71
C ASN A 397 8.34 13.90 -7.17
N GLU A 398 7.45 13.48 -8.08
CA GLU A 398 7.50 13.87 -9.51
C GLU A 398 7.40 15.39 -9.69
N LEU A 399 6.45 16.04 -9.00
CA LEU A 399 6.28 17.50 -9.08
C LEU A 399 7.53 18.27 -8.61
N ASN A 400 8.35 17.67 -7.76
CA ASN A 400 9.56 18.26 -7.20
C ASN A 400 10.85 17.72 -7.86
N GLU A 401 10.77 17.28 -9.12
CA GLU A 401 11.89 16.80 -9.94
C GLU A 401 12.64 15.59 -9.35
N GLY A 402 11.98 14.82 -8.48
CA GLY A 402 12.47 13.56 -7.93
C GLY A 402 11.85 12.34 -8.64
N SER A 403 12.43 11.15 -8.43
CA SER A 403 11.78 9.90 -8.84
C SER A 403 10.48 9.70 -8.04
N PRO A 404 9.34 9.32 -8.68
CA PRO A 404 8.11 8.98 -7.96
C PRO A 404 8.32 7.88 -6.90
N PHE A 405 9.21 6.94 -7.21
CA PHE A 405 9.62 5.81 -6.38
C PHE A 405 11.16 5.80 -6.32
N PRO A 406 11.77 6.49 -5.33
CA PRO A 406 13.22 6.64 -5.27
C PRO A 406 13.94 5.35 -4.86
N ASP A 407 13.28 4.49 -4.11
CA ASP A 407 13.84 3.29 -3.50
C ASP A 407 12.96 2.07 -3.80
N GLY A 408 13.58 0.88 -3.87
CA GLY A 408 12.86 -0.39 -4.09
C GLY A 408 12.13 -0.90 -2.85
N VAL A 409 12.48 -0.40 -1.66
CA VAL A 409 11.74 -0.64 -0.41
C VAL A 409 11.80 0.65 0.39
N ASP A 410 10.65 1.25 0.72
CA ASP A 410 10.64 2.47 1.54
C ASP A 410 11.15 2.17 2.96
N GLU A 411 11.86 3.09 3.61
CA GLU A 411 12.36 2.90 4.98
C GLU A 411 11.37 3.39 6.05
N PRO A 412 11.28 2.73 7.22
CA PRO A 412 10.40 3.17 8.30
C PRO A 412 11.02 4.31 9.11
N MET A 413 10.18 5.11 9.75
CA MET A 413 10.58 6.01 10.84
C MET A 413 9.95 5.55 12.15
N SER A 414 10.71 5.63 13.25
CA SER A 414 10.16 5.41 14.58
C SER A 414 9.19 6.53 14.97
N MET A 415 8.22 6.23 15.82
CA MET A 415 7.29 7.25 16.35
C MET A 415 8.01 8.44 17.01
N SER A 416 9.20 8.22 17.58
CA SER A 416 10.02 9.31 18.13
C SER A 416 10.59 10.24 17.06
N GLU A 417 11.11 9.69 15.96
CA GLU A 417 11.66 10.46 14.85
C GLU A 417 10.55 11.26 14.16
N VAL A 418 9.40 10.64 13.97
CA VAL A 418 8.24 11.30 13.37
C VAL A 418 7.70 12.42 14.25
N ARG A 419 7.63 12.22 15.57
CA ARG A 419 7.28 13.30 16.52
C ARG A 419 8.28 14.46 16.47
N GLU A 420 9.57 14.18 16.28
CA GLU A 420 10.58 15.23 16.13
C GLU A 420 10.35 16.05 14.85
N VAL A 421 10.02 15.40 13.73
CA VAL A 421 9.64 16.07 12.48
C VAL A 421 8.38 16.92 12.68
N ALA A 422 7.31 16.34 13.24
CA ALA A 422 6.05 17.05 13.48
C ALA A 422 6.20 18.24 14.44
N ALA A 423 7.02 18.10 15.49
CA ALA A 423 7.31 19.16 16.44
C ALA A 423 8.00 20.38 15.80
N GLY A 424 8.66 20.20 14.65
CA GLY A 424 9.23 21.30 13.89
C GLY A 424 8.19 22.29 13.34
N PHE A 425 6.94 21.86 13.20
CA PHE A 425 5.83 22.68 12.68
C PHE A 425 4.88 23.19 13.75
N ILE A 426 4.88 22.62 14.95
CA ILE A 426 3.93 22.97 16.01
C ILE A 426 4.37 24.26 16.71
N VAL A 427 3.47 25.24 16.76
CA VAL A 427 3.64 26.48 17.53
C VAL A 427 2.98 26.30 18.90
N GLU A 428 3.75 26.36 19.99
CA GLU A 428 3.18 26.39 21.33
C GLU A 428 2.37 27.69 21.54
N GLU A 429 1.13 27.58 22.03
CA GLU A 429 0.33 28.74 22.49
C GLU A 429 0.81 29.33 23.82
#